data_AF-A0A0P0F9G5-F1
#
_entry.id   AF-A0A0P0F9G5-F1
#
_cell.length_a   1.000
_cell.length_b   1.000
_cell.length_c   1.000
_cell.angle_alpha   90.00
_cell.angle_beta   90.00
_cell.angle_gamma   90.00
#
_symmetry.space_group_name_H-M   'P 1'
#
loop_
_entity.id
_entity.type
_entity.pdbx_description
1 polymer ?
#
loop_
_entity_poly.entity_id
_entity_poly.type
_entity_poly.pdbx_seq_one_letter_code
_entity_poly.pdbx_strand_id
1 'polypeptide(L)'
;MSSQAHEHQPLGGRVLTLPFLICAALVAIAGVILFQRYTQGLAAASNLNDGYPWGIWVAIDVVIGSAFGCAGYVIALLCYILNRGEYHPLVRPAVLASLFGYGLAGLAVLVDLGRYWNFYHMMLPWYAQPNSVMLEVGLCVATYTLVLVVEFAPAFLERFGIEGLRAKLNKVLWVFIALGVLLPTMHQSSLGTMMVIVGHKLSPLWQSQMLPVFFLLTAILMGFAIVVWESVMASLNFRRPMETPVLSKLSGLMLVVASLFVVLRFVDLIVRGQIGQIFGGPQSGWFVAEMALMISGLALLIPKANRNRSRALFLSASLLLAAGILYRLNVYLIGFTPAVGPWHYFPSVKEIMVTVGVFALEIALYLLFVKKLPVMHAVHPEHG
;
A
#
# COMPACT_ATOMS: atom_id res chain seq x y z
N MET A 1 -29.26 25.47 -20.01
CA MET A 1 -28.30 24.55 -20.66
C MET A 1 -27.80 23.61 -19.57
N SER A 2 -28.11 22.33 -19.72
CA SER A 2 -28.17 21.32 -18.66
C SER A 2 -26.87 21.17 -17.87
N SER A 3 -27.06 21.03 -16.56
CA SER A 3 -26.10 20.58 -15.54
C SER A 3 -25.05 19.63 -16.10
N GLN A 4 -23.80 19.90 -15.71
CA GLN A 4 -22.66 18.99 -15.82
C GLN A 4 -23.10 17.54 -15.62
N ALA A 5 -23.00 16.74 -16.68
CA ALA A 5 -23.19 15.30 -16.60
C ALA A 5 -22.31 14.76 -15.49
N HIS A 6 -22.86 13.93 -14.59
CA HIS A 6 -22.11 13.35 -13.48
C HIS A 6 -20.86 12.63 -14.00
N GLU A 7 -19.69 13.25 -13.81
CA GLU A 7 -18.38 12.76 -14.26
C GLU A 7 -18.03 11.40 -13.64
N HIS A 8 -18.67 11.06 -12.51
CA HIS A 8 -18.57 9.76 -11.87
C HIS A 8 -19.93 9.11 -11.64
N GLN A 9 -20.02 7.81 -11.86
CA GLN A 9 -21.23 7.01 -11.69
C GLN A 9 -20.94 5.71 -10.93
N PRO A 10 -21.93 5.18 -10.17
CA PRO A 10 -21.80 3.85 -9.60
C PRO A 10 -21.71 2.82 -10.72
N LEU A 11 -20.88 1.79 -10.54
CA LEU A 11 -20.78 0.70 -11.51
C LEU A 11 -22.11 -0.06 -11.66
N GLY A 12 -22.95 -0.04 -10.62
CA GLY A 12 -24.23 -0.74 -10.61
C GLY A 12 -24.11 -2.26 -10.46
N GLY A 13 -25.24 -2.96 -10.51
CA GLY A 13 -25.32 -4.42 -10.42
C GLY A 13 -25.47 -5.01 -9.02
N ARG A 14 -25.51 -6.35 -8.94
CA ARG A 14 -25.70 -7.10 -7.68
C ARG A 14 -24.42 -7.08 -6.85
N VAL A 15 -24.51 -6.78 -5.55
CA VAL A 15 -23.37 -6.82 -4.61
C VAL A 15 -23.03 -8.26 -4.23
N LEU A 16 -24.06 -9.08 -3.96
CA LEU A 16 -23.96 -10.50 -3.63
C LEU A 16 -23.58 -11.35 -4.86
N THR A 17 -22.34 -11.23 -5.30
CA THR A 17 -21.73 -12.06 -6.32
C THR A 17 -20.91 -13.19 -5.67
N LEU A 18 -20.62 -14.26 -6.42
CA LEU A 18 -19.79 -15.37 -5.90
C LEU A 18 -18.45 -14.87 -5.29
N PRO A 19 -17.69 -13.95 -5.91
CA PRO A 19 -16.49 -13.38 -5.29
C PRO A 19 -16.76 -12.68 -3.96
N PHE A 20 -17.90 -11.99 -3.83
CA PHE A 20 -18.28 -11.29 -2.59
C PHE A 20 -18.62 -12.30 -1.49
N LEU A 21 -19.32 -13.38 -1.82
CA LEU A 21 -19.64 -14.45 -0.86
C LEU A 21 -18.39 -15.18 -0.38
N ILE A 22 -17.44 -15.46 -1.28
CA ILE A 22 -16.15 -16.06 -0.92
C ILE A 22 -15.39 -15.11 0.02
N CYS A 23 -15.30 -13.82 -0.32
CA CYS A 23 -14.65 -12.83 0.54
C CYS A 23 -15.34 -12.74 1.90
N ALA A 24 -16.67 -12.69 1.94
CA ALA A 24 -17.45 -12.63 3.18
C ALA A 24 -17.22 -13.87 4.07
N ALA A 25 -17.10 -15.05 3.47
CA ALA A 25 -16.76 -16.28 4.22
C ALA A 25 -15.36 -16.21 4.83
N LEU A 26 -14.36 -15.74 4.08
CA LEU A 26 -12.99 -15.55 4.58
C LEU A 26 -12.95 -14.51 5.71
N VAL A 27 -13.68 -13.41 5.58
CA VAL A 27 -13.84 -12.38 6.63
C VAL A 27 -14.48 -12.97 7.88
N ALA A 28 -15.50 -13.82 7.72
CA ALA A 28 -16.14 -14.48 8.87
C ALA A 28 -15.16 -15.42 9.60
N ILE A 29 -14.35 -16.19 8.87
CA ILE A 29 -13.31 -17.06 9.46
C ILE A 29 -12.29 -16.21 10.22
N ALA A 30 -11.80 -15.13 9.62
CA ALA A 30 -10.88 -14.20 10.29
C ALA A 30 -11.53 -13.59 11.54
N GLY A 31 -12.80 -13.21 11.48
CA GLY A 31 -13.56 -12.70 12.61
C GLY A 31 -13.61 -13.66 13.81
N VAL A 32 -13.79 -14.96 13.56
CA VAL A 32 -13.76 -15.99 14.61
C VAL A 32 -12.36 -16.11 15.23
N ILE A 33 -11.31 -16.07 14.41
CA ILE A 33 -9.92 -16.12 14.91
C ILE A 33 -9.60 -14.86 15.72
N LEU A 34 -10.02 -13.69 15.25
CA LEU A 34 -9.85 -12.42 15.98
C LEU A 34 -10.60 -12.44 17.31
N PHE A 35 -11.80 -13.00 17.36
CA PHE A 35 -12.52 -13.20 18.62
C PHE A 35 -11.73 -14.06 19.61
N GLN A 36 -11.11 -15.15 19.15
CA GLN A 36 -10.20 -15.95 19.99
C GLN A 36 -8.99 -15.12 20.46
N ARG A 37 -8.36 -14.36 19.57
CA ARG A 37 -7.24 -13.46 19.90
C ARG A 37 -7.62 -12.43 20.96
N TYR A 38 -8.80 -11.82 20.88
CA TYR A 38 -9.23 -10.80 21.82
C TYR A 38 -9.64 -11.35 23.19
N THR A 39 -10.06 -12.62 23.26
CA THR A 39 -10.47 -13.28 24.51
C THR A 39 -9.34 -14.06 25.19
N GLN A 40 -8.42 -14.63 24.42
CA GLN A 40 -7.37 -15.54 24.91
C GLN A 40 -5.95 -14.97 24.75
N GLY A 41 -5.80 -13.80 24.13
CA GLY A 41 -4.52 -13.13 23.91
C GLY A 41 -3.84 -13.47 22.59
N LEU A 42 -2.69 -12.83 22.34
CA LEU A 42 -1.94 -12.94 21.08
C LEU A 42 -1.46 -14.36 20.76
N ALA A 43 -1.03 -15.11 21.77
CA ALA A 43 -0.53 -16.48 21.61
C ALA A 43 -1.61 -17.47 21.12
N ALA A 44 -2.90 -17.14 21.27
CA ALA A 44 -3.99 -17.99 20.81
C ALA A 44 -4.16 -17.99 19.27
N ALA A 45 -3.65 -16.94 18.61
CA ALA A 45 -3.76 -16.74 17.17
C ALA A 45 -2.40 -16.64 16.46
N SER A 46 -1.34 -16.24 17.16
CA SER A 46 -0.03 -15.99 16.56
C SER A 46 1.08 -16.86 17.15
N ASN A 47 2.07 -17.18 16.32
CA ASN A 47 3.32 -17.83 16.72
C ASN A 47 4.42 -16.82 17.10
N LEU A 48 4.03 -15.57 17.39
CA LEU A 48 4.96 -14.55 17.89
C LEU A 48 5.62 -15.04 19.19
N ASN A 49 6.85 -14.60 19.40
CA ASN A 49 7.64 -14.93 20.58
C ASN A 49 8.57 -13.77 20.94
N ASP A 50 9.26 -13.89 22.07
CA ASP A 50 10.09 -12.81 22.60
C ASP A 50 11.26 -12.41 21.67
N GLY A 51 11.68 -13.32 20.77
CA GLY A 51 12.66 -13.01 19.73
C GLY A 51 12.07 -12.31 18.52
N TYR A 52 10.86 -12.72 18.10
CA TYR A 52 10.13 -12.18 16.95
C TYR A 52 8.84 -11.49 17.42
N PRO A 53 8.94 -10.21 17.83
CA PRO A 53 7.76 -9.45 18.29
C PRO A 53 6.85 -9.03 17.14
N TRP A 54 7.35 -9.05 15.90
CA TRP A 54 6.59 -8.76 14.69
C TRP A 54 6.58 -9.97 13.76
N GLY A 55 5.39 -10.24 13.22
CA GLY A 55 5.14 -11.32 12.31
C GLY A 55 4.51 -10.82 11.00
N ILE A 56 3.77 -11.70 10.34
CA ILE A 56 3.15 -11.37 9.05
C ILE A 56 2.07 -10.29 9.15
N TRP A 57 1.41 -10.11 10.31
CA TRP A 57 0.42 -9.03 10.46
C TRP A 57 1.07 -7.65 10.30
N VAL A 58 2.21 -7.40 10.93
CA VAL A 58 2.94 -6.14 10.72
C VAL A 58 3.57 -6.09 9.34
N ALA A 59 4.31 -7.14 8.94
CA ALA A 59 5.06 -7.11 7.69
C ALA A 59 4.17 -7.03 6.44
N ILE A 60 3.05 -7.78 6.43
CA ILE A 60 2.13 -7.84 5.29
C ILE A 60 1.03 -6.80 5.44
N ASP A 61 0.18 -6.90 6.47
CA ASP A 61 -1.03 -6.08 6.54
C ASP A 61 -0.70 -4.59 6.72
N VAL A 62 0.34 -4.27 7.50
CA VAL A 62 0.73 -2.88 7.76
C VAL A 62 1.74 -2.39 6.72
N VAL A 63 2.91 -3.03 6.64
CA VAL A 63 4.04 -2.48 5.86
C VAL A 63 3.81 -2.63 4.35
N ILE A 64 3.32 -3.77 3.88
CA ILE A 64 3.00 -4.00 2.47
C ILE A 64 1.62 -3.41 2.12
N GLY A 65 0.61 -3.63 2.95
CA GLY A 65 -0.76 -3.14 2.73
C GLY A 65 -0.81 -1.61 2.58
N SER A 66 -0.13 -0.87 3.48
CA SER A 66 -0.02 0.59 3.34
C SER A 66 0.78 1.04 2.11
N ALA A 67 1.73 0.22 1.63
CA ALA A 67 2.48 0.49 0.41
C ALA A 67 1.59 0.33 -0.84
N PHE A 68 0.69 -0.66 -0.88
CA PHE A 68 -0.35 -0.73 -1.93
C PHE A 68 -1.32 0.45 -1.84
N GLY A 69 -1.66 0.85 -0.61
CA GLY A 69 -2.43 2.07 -0.36
C GLY A 69 -1.77 3.35 -0.87
N CYS A 70 -0.50 3.34 -1.29
CA CYS A 70 0.15 4.54 -1.86
C CYS A 70 -0.34 4.91 -3.27
N ALA A 71 -1.22 4.12 -3.89
CA ALA A 71 -1.85 4.42 -5.18
C ALA A 71 -2.47 5.83 -5.24
N GLY A 72 -3.35 6.18 -4.30
CA GLY A 72 -3.96 7.51 -4.22
C GLY A 72 -2.93 8.62 -3.98
N TYR A 73 -1.94 8.39 -3.12
CA TYR A 73 -0.82 9.32 -2.91
C TYR A 73 -0.08 9.64 -4.21
N VAL A 74 0.34 8.63 -4.97
CA VAL A 74 1.12 8.86 -6.19
C VAL A 74 0.29 9.44 -7.32
N ILE A 75 -1.01 9.12 -7.39
CA ILE A 75 -1.94 9.69 -8.37
C ILE A 75 -2.27 11.15 -8.02
N ALA A 76 -2.44 11.48 -6.74
CA ALA A 76 -2.62 12.86 -6.30
C ALA A 76 -1.36 13.69 -6.60
N LEU A 77 -0.16 13.17 -6.28
CA LEU A 77 1.11 13.81 -6.61
C LEU A 77 1.25 14.05 -8.12
N LEU A 78 0.95 13.04 -8.94
CA LEU A 78 1.03 13.16 -10.39
C LEU A 78 0.03 14.20 -10.92
N CYS A 79 -1.24 14.06 -10.56
CA CYS A 79 -2.32 14.88 -11.10
C CYS A 79 -2.20 16.34 -10.66
N TYR A 80 -2.01 16.60 -9.36
CA TYR A 80 -2.08 17.95 -8.81
C TYR A 80 -0.74 18.71 -8.85
N ILE A 81 0.40 18.01 -8.75
CA ILE A 81 1.72 18.67 -8.71
C ILE A 81 2.44 18.58 -10.05
N LEU A 82 2.52 17.39 -10.66
CA LEU A 82 3.35 17.19 -11.85
C LEU A 82 2.63 17.48 -13.17
N ASN A 83 1.31 17.30 -13.24
CA ASN A 83 0.58 17.26 -14.51
C ASN A 83 -0.57 18.28 -14.64
N ARG A 84 -0.60 19.31 -13.78
CA ARG A 84 -1.55 20.45 -13.84
C ARG A 84 -3.03 20.06 -13.99
N GLY A 85 -3.46 18.95 -13.38
CA GLY A 85 -4.85 18.47 -13.38
C GLY A 85 -5.21 17.47 -14.49
N GLU A 86 -4.29 17.12 -15.38
CA GLU A 86 -4.50 16.02 -16.33
C GLU A 86 -4.47 14.69 -15.55
N TYR A 87 -5.51 13.86 -15.72
CA TYR A 87 -5.85 12.61 -15.00
C TYR A 87 -6.70 12.73 -13.72
N HIS A 88 -7.40 13.85 -13.53
CA HIS A 88 -8.39 14.01 -12.47
C HIS A 88 -9.40 12.83 -12.33
N PRO A 89 -9.86 12.16 -13.42
CA PRO A 89 -10.77 11.02 -13.31
C PRO A 89 -10.23 9.81 -12.52
N LEU A 90 -8.90 9.67 -12.42
CA LEU A 90 -8.26 8.56 -11.69
C LEU A 90 -8.14 8.83 -10.19
N VAL A 91 -8.35 10.07 -9.74
CA VAL A 91 -8.15 10.47 -8.34
C VAL A 91 -9.15 9.75 -7.43
N ARG A 92 -10.46 9.77 -7.74
CA ARG A 92 -11.48 9.17 -6.84
C ARG A 92 -11.30 7.65 -6.63
N PRO A 93 -11.09 6.82 -7.67
CA PRO A 93 -10.79 5.40 -7.47
C PRO A 93 -9.50 5.19 -6.67
N ALA A 94 -8.44 5.96 -6.95
CA ALA A 94 -7.17 5.82 -6.27
C ALA A 94 -7.24 6.22 -4.78
N VAL A 95 -7.96 7.31 -4.45
CA VAL A 95 -8.22 7.74 -3.07
C VAL A 95 -9.06 6.70 -2.32
N LEU A 96 -10.04 6.07 -2.97
CA LEU A 96 -10.82 4.99 -2.36
C LEU A 96 -9.94 3.76 -2.07
N ALA A 97 -9.10 3.35 -3.02
CA ALA A 97 -8.15 2.26 -2.82
C ALA A 97 -7.19 2.58 -1.66
N SER A 98 -6.65 3.81 -1.61
CA SER A 98 -5.86 4.30 -0.48
C SER A 98 -6.61 4.26 0.84
N LEU A 99 -7.88 4.67 0.86
CA LEU A 99 -8.70 4.66 2.07
C LEU A 99 -8.86 3.25 2.65
N PHE A 100 -9.06 2.24 1.80
CA PHE A 100 -9.11 0.85 2.26
C PHE A 100 -7.74 0.32 2.65
N GLY A 101 -6.71 0.52 1.84
CA GLY A 101 -5.36 0.05 2.15
C GLY A 101 -4.85 0.60 3.49
N TYR A 102 -5.01 1.92 3.73
CA TYR A 102 -4.60 2.55 4.98
C TYR A 102 -5.55 2.28 6.14
N GLY A 103 -6.87 2.31 5.91
CA GLY A 103 -7.85 2.03 6.95
C GLY A 103 -7.71 0.60 7.49
N LEU A 104 -7.50 -0.38 6.59
CA LEU A 104 -7.30 -1.77 6.97
C LEU A 104 -5.91 -2.03 7.57
N ALA A 105 -4.86 -1.38 7.07
CA ALA A 105 -3.55 -1.40 7.73
C ALA A 105 -3.63 -0.86 9.17
N GLY A 106 -4.38 0.23 9.39
CA GLY A 106 -4.63 0.79 10.72
C GLY A 106 -5.40 -0.19 11.62
N LEU A 107 -6.43 -0.86 11.08
CA LEU A 107 -7.15 -1.91 11.81
C LEU A 107 -6.25 -3.12 12.14
N ALA A 108 -5.35 -3.50 11.23
CA ALA A 108 -4.40 -4.58 11.45
C ALA A 108 -3.41 -4.24 12.59
N VAL A 109 -2.98 -2.98 12.71
CA VAL A 109 -2.19 -2.53 13.87
C VAL A 109 -2.96 -2.75 15.18
N LEU A 110 -4.26 -2.43 15.23
CA LEU A 110 -5.08 -2.66 16.43
C LEU A 110 -5.19 -4.14 16.79
N VAL A 111 -5.21 -5.02 15.79
CA VAL A 111 -5.18 -6.48 15.97
C VAL A 111 -3.82 -6.95 16.48
N ASP A 112 -2.72 -6.32 16.07
CA ASP A 112 -1.37 -6.72 16.49
C ASP A 112 -1.06 -6.26 17.94
N LEU A 113 -1.64 -5.13 18.37
CA LEU A 113 -1.37 -4.55 19.69
C LEU A 113 -1.88 -5.39 20.87
N GLY A 114 -0.98 -5.92 21.70
CA GLY A 114 -1.34 -6.72 22.88
C GLY A 114 -2.33 -6.04 23.82
N ARG A 115 -2.19 -4.73 24.05
CA ARG A 115 -3.14 -3.90 24.83
C ARG A 115 -3.87 -2.89 23.94
N TYR A 116 -4.58 -3.39 22.93
CA TYR A 116 -5.31 -2.59 21.94
C TYR A 116 -6.24 -1.51 22.54
N TRP A 117 -6.84 -1.76 23.72
CA TRP A 117 -7.70 -0.77 24.40
C TRP A 117 -6.96 0.51 24.82
N ASN A 118 -5.63 0.46 24.98
CA ASN A 118 -4.81 1.62 25.32
C ASN A 118 -4.33 2.41 24.09
N PHE A 119 -4.75 2.04 22.88
CA PHE A 119 -4.31 2.69 21.64
C PHE A 119 -4.54 4.21 21.64
N TYR A 120 -5.64 4.68 22.24
CA TYR A 120 -5.98 6.10 22.30
C TYR A 120 -4.92 6.95 23.03
N HIS A 121 -4.10 6.37 23.92
CA HIS A 121 -3.00 7.08 24.57
C HIS A 121 -2.01 7.68 23.55
N MET A 122 -1.84 7.05 22.38
CA MET A 122 -1.00 7.57 21.31
C MET A 122 -1.45 8.94 20.81
N MET A 123 -2.75 9.24 20.90
CA MET A 123 -3.34 10.52 20.45
C MET A 123 -3.31 11.60 21.55
N LEU A 124 -2.91 11.25 22.77
CA LEU A 124 -2.92 12.15 23.91
C LEU A 124 -1.53 12.76 24.12
N PRO A 125 -1.37 14.09 24.10
CA PRO A 125 -0.06 14.74 24.18
C PRO A 125 0.78 14.35 25.41
N TRP A 126 0.13 14.04 26.54
CA TRP A 126 0.81 13.69 27.78
C TRP A 126 1.38 12.26 27.82
N TYR A 127 0.94 11.38 26.91
CA TYR A 127 1.52 10.03 26.73
C TYR A 127 2.45 9.95 25.51
N ALA A 128 2.60 11.04 24.76
CA ALA A 128 3.41 11.07 23.55
C ALA A 128 4.92 10.98 23.88
N GLN A 129 5.60 10.00 23.29
CA GLN A 129 7.07 9.89 23.29
C GLN A 129 7.64 10.37 21.93
N PRO A 130 8.07 11.64 21.81
CA PRO A 130 8.53 12.21 20.53
C PRO A 130 9.81 11.57 19.98
N ASN A 131 10.57 10.84 20.80
CA ASN A 131 11.74 10.09 20.35
C ASN A 131 11.38 8.72 19.75
N SER A 132 10.11 8.33 19.75
CA SER A 132 9.65 7.03 19.23
C SER A 132 9.22 7.16 17.77
N VAL A 133 9.91 6.45 16.88
CA VAL A 133 9.50 6.35 15.47
C VAL A 133 8.11 5.71 15.33
N MET A 134 7.73 4.81 16.25
CA MET A 134 6.38 4.22 16.25
C MET A 134 5.30 5.25 16.52
N LEU A 135 5.57 6.28 17.35
CA LEU A 135 4.61 7.36 17.58
C LEU A 135 4.38 8.14 16.29
N GLU A 136 5.46 8.52 15.60
CA GLU A 136 5.39 9.24 14.33
C GLU A 136 4.61 8.44 13.28
N VAL A 137 4.95 7.17 13.08
CA VAL A 137 4.27 6.28 12.13
C VAL A 137 2.79 6.17 12.48
N GLY A 138 2.45 5.91 13.74
CA GLY A 138 1.07 5.75 14.18
C GLY A 138 0.22 7.02 14.00
N LEU A 139 0.76 8.19 14.37
CA LEU A 139 0.08 9.47 14.19
C LEU A 139 -0.07 9.84 12.71
N CYS A 140 0.94 9.58 11.88
CA CYS A 140 0.87 9.86 10.45
C CYS A 140 -0.17 8.97 9.77
N VAL A 141 -0.19 7.67 10.04
CA VAL A 141 -1.19 6.74 9.47
C VAL A 141 -2.61 7.09 9.93
N ALA A 142 -2.80 7.37 11.23
CA ALA A 142 -4.10 7.76 11.77
C ALA A 142 -4.61 9.07 11.14
N THR A 143 -3.75 10.10 11.09
CA THR A 143 -4.09 11.40 10.51
C THR A 143 -4.34 11.29 9.00
N TYR A 144 -3.52 10.53 8.28
CA TYR A 144 -3.70 10.32 6.85
C TYR A 144 -4.99 9.57 6.53
N THR A 145 -5.38 8.61 7.36
CA THR A 145 -6.68 7.92 7.21
C THR A 145 -7.84 8.92 7.35
N LEU A 146 -7.75 9.87 8.29
CA LEU A 146 -8.73 10.96 8.40
C LEU A 146 -8.73 11.87 7.17
N VAL A 147 -7.55 12.23 6.66
CA VAL A 147 -7.41 13.02 5.43
C VAL A 147 -8.08 12.31 4.25
N LEU A 148 -7.85 11.01 4.07
CA LEU A 148 -8.48 10.20 3.01
C LEU A 148 -10.01 10.15 3.15
N VAL A 149 -10.54 10.04 4.37
CA VAL A 149 -11.99 10.11 4.60
C VAL A 149 -12.55 11.47 4.15
N VAL A 150 -11.86 12.56 4.49
CA VAL A 150 -12.26 13.92 4.08
C VAL A 150 -12.15 14.11 2.57
N GLU A 151 -11.09 13.59 1.94
CA GLU A 151 -10.88 13.66 0.49
C GLU A 151 -11.93 12.85 -0.28
N PHE A 152 -12.38 11.72 0.27
CA PHE A 152 -13.42 10.88 -0.32
C PHE A 152 -14.86 11.37 0.00
N ALA A 153 -15.05 12.19 1.04
CA ALA A 153 -16.35 12.68 1.46
C ALA A 153 -17.21 13.34 0.35
N PRO A 154 -16.67 14.10 -0.64
CA PRO A 154 -17.47 14.64 -1.73
C PRO A 154 -18.24 13.57 -2.52
N ALA A 155 -17.70 12.36 -2.69
CA ALA A 155 -18.38 11.26 -3.36
C ALA A 155 -19.57 10.74 -2.55
N PHE A 156 -19.46 10.77 -1.22
CA PHE A 156 -20.56 10.45 -0.32
C PHE A 156 -21.63 11.55 -0.37
N LEU A 157 -21.24 12.82 -0.21
CA LEU A 157 -22.16 13.96 -0.24
C LEU A 157 -22.91 14.08 -1.57
N GLU A 158 -22.26 13.78 -2.70
CA GLU A 158 -22.87 13.72 -4.03
C GLU A 158 -23.97 12.67 -4.12
N ARG A 159 -23.77 11.49 -3.52
CA ARG A 159 -24.79 10.44 -3.48
C ARG A 159 -26.02 10.81 -2.64
N PHE A 160 -25.82 11.56 -1.56
CA PHE A 160 -26.91 12.01 -0.68
C PHE A 160 -27.50 13.38 -1.08
N GLY A 161 -27.04 13.98 -2.17
CA GLY A 161 -27.57 15.26 -2.67
C GLY A 161 -27.24 16.47 -1.78
N ILE A 162 -26.20 16.41 -0.95
CA ILE A 162 -25.85 17.48 0.00
C ILE A 162 -24.87 18.47 -0.65
N GLU A 163 -25.40 19.35 -1.49
CA GLU A 163 -24.57 20.27 -2.30
C GLU A 163 -23.89 21.39 -1.49
N GLY A 164 -24.56 21.93 -0.47
CA GLY A 164 -24.03 23.04 0.33
C GLY A 164 -22.76 22.68 1.11
N LEU A 165 -22.70 21.48 1.67
CA LEU A 165 -21.51 20.98 2.37
C LEU A 165 -20.41 20.58 1.38
N ARG A 166 -20.77 19.99 0.23
CA ARG A 166 -19.83 19.66 -0.86
C ARG A 166 -19.11 20.90 -1.36
N ALA A 167 -19.84 22.00 -1.60
CA ALA A 167 -19.26 23.25 -2.07
C ALA A 167 -18.29 23.88 -1.06
N LYS A 168 -18.62 23.83 0.24
CA LYS A 168 -17.73 24.28 1.32
C LYS A 168 -16.47 23.42 1.40
N LEU A 169 -16.63 22.09 1.34
CA LEU A 169 -15.53 21.14 1.40
C LEU A 169 -14.57 21.31 0.22
N ASN A 170 -15.09 21.45 -1.01
CA ASN A 170 -14.27 21.64 -2.21
C ASN A 170 -13.34 22.87 -2.13
N LYS A 171 -13.72 23.93 -1.38
CA LYS A 171 -12.86 25.10 -1.17
C LYS A 171 -11.63 24.82 -0.31
N VAL A 172 -11.68 23.81 0.56
CA VAL A 172 -10.60 23.45 1.49
C VAL A 172 -9.90 22.14 1.13
N LEU A 173 -10.42 21.38 0.14
CA LEU A 173 -9.83 20.09 -0.28
C LEU A 173 -8.35 20.20 -0.68
N TRP A 174 -7.91 21.32 -1.23
CA TRP A 174 -6.50 21.50 -1.60
C TRP A 174 -5.55 21.34 -0.41
N VAL A 175 -5.97 21.72 0.81
CA VAL A 175 -5.18 21.52 2.04
C VAL A 175 -5.05 20.02 2.34
N PHE A 176 -6.15 19.29 2.22
CA PHE A 176 -6.20 17.85 2.45
C PHE A 176 -5.39 17.09 1.40
N ILE A 177 -5.43 17.51 0.13
CA ILE A 177 -4.59 16.94 -0.93
C ILE A 177 -3.10 17.17 -0.61
N ALA A 178 -2.72 18.37 -0.17
CA ALA A 178 -1.34 18.65 0.23
C ALA A 178 -0.89 17.79 1.42
N LEU A 179 -1.74 17.65 2.44
CA LEU A 179 -1.50 16.73 3.56
C LEU A 179 -1.47 15.27 3.12
N GLY A 180 -2.27 14.89 2.13
CA GLY A 180 -2.30 13.57 1.52
C GLY A 180 -1.06 13.24 0.69
N VAL A 181 -0.27 14.25 0.30
CA VAL A 181 1.07 14.06 -0.27
C VAL A 181 2.14 13.99 0.82
N LEU A 182 2.03 14.86 1.83
CA LEU A 182 3.02 14.96 2.92
C LEU A 182 3.02 13.74 3.84
N LEU A 183 1.87 13.33 4.36
CA LEU A 183 1.78 12.30 5.41
C LEU A 183 2.22 10.91 4.92
N PRO A 184 1.82 10.44 3.70
CA PRO A 184 2.35 9.20 3.11
C PRO A 184 3.85 9.20 2.94
N THR A 185 4.42 10.34 2.52
CA THR A 185 5.86 10.50 2.36
C THR A 185 6.58 10.32 3.69
N MET A 186 6.07 10.97 4.76
CA MET A 186 6.63 10.86 6.10
C MET A 186 6.56 9.44 6.63
N HIS A 187 5.36 8.83 6.70
CA HIS A 187 5.27 7.53 7.37
C HIS A 187 5.95 6.40 6.58
N GLN A 188 5.91 6.38 5.24
CA GLN A 188 6.61 5.34 4.47
C GLN A 188 8.12 5.43 4.71
N SER A 189 8.66 6.65 4.78
CA SER A 189 10.06 6.88 5.17
C SER A 189 10.31 6.39 6.61
N SER A 190 9.42 6.72 7.55
CA SER A 190 9.56 6.35 8.97
C SER A 190 9.39 4.86 9.23
N LEU A 191 8.64 4.12 8.40
CA LEU A 191 8.66 2.65 8.38
C LEU A 191 10.08 2.12 8.10
N GLY A 192 10.80 2.73 7.16
CA GLY A 192 12.21 2.43 6.93
C GLY A 192 13.09 2.79 8.14
N THR A 193 12.86 3.94 8.77
CA THR A 193 13.59 4.38 9.98
C THR A 193 13.43 3.39 11.14
N MET A 194 12.25 2.77 11.32
CA MET A 194 12.08 1.75 12.36
C MET A 194 13.09 0.61 12.21
N MET A 195 13.40 0.23 10.97
CA MET A 195 14.32 -0.85 10.67
C MET A 195 15.79 -0.41 10.74
N VAL A 196 16.09 0.89 10.61
CA VAL A 196 17.43 1.44 10.91
C VAL A 196 17.79 1.16 12.38
N ILE A 197 16.84 1.38 13.29
CA ILE A 197 17.03 1.26 14.75
C ILE A 197 17.29 -0.18 15.18
N VAL A 198 16.78 -1.16 14.41
CA VAL A 198 16.98 -2.59 14.66
C VAL A 198 18.47 -2.98 14.60
N GLY A 199 19.30 -2.21 13.89
CA GLY A 199 20.74 -2.29 14.00
C GLY A 199 21.31 -3.63 13.53
N HIS A 200 22.16 -4.24 14.36
CA HIS A 200 22.84 -5.50 14.06
C HIS A 200 21.92 -6.73 14.01
N LYS A 201 20.66 -6.59 14.44
CA LYS A 201 19.65 -7.66 14.28
C LYS A 201 19.15 -7.76 12.84
N LEU A 202 19.38 -6.75 12.00
CA LEU A 202 19.07 -6.80 10.58
C LEU A 202 20.33 -7.18 9.81
N SER A 203 20.18 -8.09 8.85
CA SER A 203 21.25 -8.54 7.96
C SER A 203 22.02 -7.37 7.34
N PRO A 204 23.35 -7.47 7.20
CA PRO A 204 24.15 -6.45 6.53
C PRO A 204 23.71 -6.14 5.09
N LEU A 205 23.03 -7.09 4.42
CA LEU A 205 22.45 -6.85 3.10
C LEU A 205 21.40 -5.72 3.14
N TRP A 206 20.50 -5.70 4.13
CA TRP A 206 19.41 -4.72 4.22
C TRP A 206 19.66 -3.57 5.20
N GLN A 207 20.48 -3.77 6.23
CA GLN A 207 20.75 -2.76 7.24
C GLN A 207 21.52 -1.56 6.66
N SER A 208 20.85 -0.41 6.52
CA SER A 208 21.45 0.84 6.02
C SER A 208 20.76 2.07 6.62
N GLN A 209 21.50 3.16 6.78
CA GLN A 209 20.93 4.47 7.13
C GLN A 209 20.03 5.03 6.01
N MET A 210 20.11 4.49 4.79
CA MET A 210 19.28 4.88 3.66
C MET A 210 17.94 4.13 3.60
N LEU A 211 17.63 3.24 4.55
CA LEU A 211 16.33 2.55 4.62
C LEU A 211 15.11 3.49 4.49
N PRO A 212 15.08 4.69 5.09
CA PRO A 212 13.94 5.59 4.92
C PRO A 212 13.72 5.99 3.45
N VAL A 213 14.81 6.26 2.72
CA VAL A 213 14.78 6.58 1.29
C VAL A 213 14.36 5.37 0.46
N PHE A 214 14.91 4.19 0.75
CA PHE A 214 14.55 2.96 0.03
C PHE A 214 13.07 2.58 0.23
N PHE A 215 12.53 2.79 1.42
CA PHE A 215 11.12 2.58 1.70
C PHE A 215 10.25 3.58 0.95
N LEU A 216 10.63 4.86 0.90
CA LEU A 216 9.91 5.87 0.13
C LEU A 216 9.92 5.55 -1.39
N LEU A 217 11.09 5.20 -1.95
CA LEU A 217 11.21 4.84 -3.36
C LEU A 217 10.37 3.61 -3.71
N THR A 218 10.40 2.58 -2.87
CA THR A 218 9.59 1.37 -3.09
C THR A 218 8.10 1.63 -2.90
N ALA A 219 7.70 2.49 -1.97
CA ALA A 219 6.30 2.88 -1.80
C ALA A 219 5.75 3.62 -3.04
N ILE A 220 6.52 4.57 -3.58
CA ILE A 220 6.17 5.28 -4.82
C ILE A 220 6.09 4.29 -5.99
N LEU A 221 7.09 3.42 -6.12
CA LEU A 221 7.16 2.41 -7.17
C LEU A 221 5.95 1.45 -7.11
N MET A 222 5.66 0.91 -5.93
CA MET A 222 4.52 0.00 -5.71
C MET A 222 3.19 0.71 -5.95
N GLY A 223 3.06 1.97 -5.53
CA GLY A 223 1.87 2.79 -5.81
C GLY A 223 1.62 2.98 -7.31
N PHE A 224 2.66 3.25 -8.11
CA PHE A 224 2.49 3.32 -9.57
C PHE A 224 2.22 1.94 -10.18
N ALA A 225 2.94 0.92 -9.73
CA ALA A 225 2.82 -0.42 -10.27
C ALA A 225 1.43 -1.01 -10.02
N ILE A 226 0.82 -0.80 -8.84
CA ILE A 226 -0.53 -1.30 -8.56
C ILE A 226 -1.58 -0.61 -9.44
N VAL A 227 -1.48 0.71 -9.67
CA VAL A 227 -2.40 1.43 -10.57
C VAL A 227 -2.29 0.91 -12.00
N VAL A 228 -1.06 0.69 -12.50
CA VAL A 228 -0.86 0.12 -13.83
C VAL A 228 -1.42 -1.31 -13.92
N TRP A 229 -1.16 -2.12 -12.90
CA TRP A 229 -1.62 -3.50 -12.82
C TRP A 229 -3.15 -3.59 -12.82
N GLU A 230 -3.81 -2.82 -11.95
CA GLU A 230 -5.27 -2.75 -11.85
C GLU A 230 -5.90 -2.23 -13.14
N SER A 231 -5.31 -1.21 -13.77
CA SER A 231 -5.82 -0.65 -15.02
C SER A 231 -5.77 -1.66 -16.17
N VAL A 232 -4.70 -2.45 -16.28
CA VAL A 232 -4.60 -3.51 -17.29
C VAL A 232 -5.61 -4.64 -17.00
N MET A 233 -5.72 -5.07 -15.74
CA MET A 233 -6.71 -6.09 -15.33
C MET A 233 -8.15 -5.63 -15.56
N ALA A 234 -8.46 -4.38 -15.24
CA ALA A 234 -9.78 -3.81 -15.46
C ALA A 234 -10.12 -3.72 -16.96
N SER A 235 -9.17 -3.30 -17.80
CA SER A 235 -9.37 -3.28 -19.25
C SER A 235 -9.65 -4.68 -19.81
N LEU A 236 -8.89 -5.69 -19.38
CA LEU A 236 -9.04 -7.07 -19.85
C LEU A 236 -10.34 -7.72 -19.36
N ASN A 237 -10.70 -7.53 -18.08
CA ASN A 237 -11.87 -8.18 -17.47
C ASN A 237 -13.19 -7.45 -17.78
N PHE A 238 -13.17 -6.12 -17.87
CA PHE A 238 -14.36 -5.31 -18.16
C PHE A 238 -14.47 -4.84 -19.61
N ARG A 239 -13.56 -5.29 -20.50
CA ARG A 239 -13.50 -4.91 -21.93
C ARG A 239 -13.53 -3.39 -22.15
N ARG A 240 -12.87 -2.64 -21.27
CA ARG A 240 -12.77 -1.17 -21.36
C ARG A 240 -11.55 -0.75 -22.17
N PRO A 241 -11.60 0.39 -22.88
CA PRO A 241 -10.43 0.92 -23.56
C PRO A 241 -9.28 1.15 -22.56
N MET A 242 -8.06 0.81 -22.96
CA MET A 242 -6.88 1.10 -22.15
C MET A 242 -6.55 2.59 -22.25
N GLU A 243 -6.39 3.23 -21.10
CA GLU A 243 -5.84 4.58 -20.93
C GLU A 243 -4.34 4.60 -21.24
N THR A 244 -3.98 4.17 -22.45
CA THR A 244 -2.62 3.88 -22.89
C THR A 244 -1.66 5.07 -22.71
N PRO A 245 -2.06 6.33 -22.97
CA PRO A 245 -1.20 7.48 -22.72
C PRO A 245 -0.81 7.63 -21.25
N VAL A 246 -1.76 7.40 -20.34
CA VAL A 246 -1.55 7.54 -18.89
C VAL A 246 -0.64 6.43 -18.39
N LEU A 247 -0.91 5.20 -18.78
CA LEU A 247 -0.11 4.03 -18.41
C LEU A 247 1.32 4.10 -18.97
N SER A 248 1.50 4.70 -20.14
CA SER A 248 2.81 4.95 -20.73
C SER A 248 3.61 5.99 -19.93
N LYS A 249 2.97 7.09 -19.49
CA LYS A 249 3.61 8.07 -18.59
C LYS A 249 3.95 7.44 -17.23
N LEU A 250 3.02 6.72 -16.61
CA LEU A 250 3.22 6.03 -15.33
C LEU A 250 4.37 5.02 -15.38
N SER A 251 4.42 4.19 -16.43
CA SER A 251 5.53 3.25 -16.62
C SER A 251 6.88 3.93 -16.87
N GLY A 252 6.88 5.12 -17.49
CA GLY A 252 8.06 5.97 -17.55
C GLY A 252 8.58 6.40 -16.17
N LEU A 253 7.68 6.81 -15.26
CA LEU A 253 8.03 7.14 -13.88
C LEU A 253 8.49 5.91 -13.10
N MET A 254 7.83 4.77 -13.26
CA MET A 254 8.25 3.50 -12.66
C MET A 254 9.68 3.15 -13.05
N LEU A 255 10.04 3.32 -14.33
CA LEU A 255 11.41 3.09 -14.80
C LEU A 255 12.42 3.98 -14.06
N VAL A 256 12.12 5.27 -13.92
CA VAL A 256 13.02 6.23 -13.24
C VAL A 256 13.19 5.86 -11.77
N VAL A 257 12.08 5.63 -11.06
CA VAL A 257 12.10 5.31 -9.61
C VAL A 257 12.79 3.97 -9.35
N ALA A 258 12.49 2.93 -10.13
CA ALA A 258 13.14 1.63 -9.99
C ALA A 258 14.64 1.69 -10.35
N SER A 259 15.03 2.47 -11.37
CA SER A 259 16.46 2.67 -11.70
C SER A 259 17.18 3.35 -10.55
N LEU A 260 16.59 4.41 -9.99
CA LEU A 260 17.15 5.14 -8.84
C LEU A 260 17.29 4.22 -7.64
N PHE A 261 16.27 3.41 -7.33
CA PHE A 261 16.33 2.43 -6.25
C PHE A 261 17.49 1.44 -6.46
N VAL A 262 17.58 0.80 -7.63
CA VAL A 262 18.64 -0.19 -7.92
C VAL A 262 20.03 0.43 -7.82
N VAL A 263 20.25 1.59 -8.43
CA VAL A 263 21.55 2.29 -8.40
C VAL A 263 21.93 2.64 -6.96
N LEU A 264 21.04 3.30 -6.22
CA LEU A 264 21.31 3.66 -4.83
C LEU A 264 21.55 2.43 -3.96
N ARG A 265 20.84 1.32 -4.23
CA ARG A 265 20.99 0.08 -3.47
C ARG A 265 22.37 -0.54 -3.63
N PHE A 266 22.89 -0.60 -4.85
CA PHE A 266 24.25 -1.12 -5.10
C PHE A 266 25.33 -0.15 -4.60
N VAL A 267 25.15 1.16 -4.80
CA VAL A 267 26.09 2.18 -4.27
C VAL A 267 26.18 2.08 -2.74
N ASP A 268 25.05 2.01 -2.05
CA ASP A 268 24.99 1.83 -0.59
C ASP A 268 25.73 0.56 -0.13
N LEU A 269 25.54 -0.57 -0.82
CA LEU A 269 26.24 -1.82 -0.49
C LEU A 269 27.76 -1.74 -0.72
N ILE A 270 28.20 -1.07 -1.78
CA ILE A 270 29.62 -0.86 -2.09
C ILE A 270 30.26 0.04 -1.04
N VAL A 271 29.63 1.18 -0.73
CA VAL A 271 30.14 2.15 0.25
C VAL A 271 30.22 1.53 1.65
N ARG A 272 29.25 0.67 2.03
CA ARG A 272 29.28 -0.08 3.29
C ARG A 272 30.22 -1.30 3.28
N GLY A 273 30.86 -1.61 2.15
CA GLY A 273 31.73 -2.77 1.99
C GLY A 273 31.01 -4.12 2.11
N GLN A 274 29.68 -4.17 1.94
CA GLN A 274 28.86 -5.36 2.17
C GLN A 274 28.53 -6.14 0.89
N ILE A 275 29.03 -5.72 -0.28
CA ILE A 275 28.71 -6.36 -1.56
C ILE A 275 29.09 -7.86 -1.59
N GLY A 276 30.13 -8.27 -0.86
CA GLY A 276 30.52 -9.68 -0.76
C GLY A 276 29.46 -10.58 -0.13
N GLN A 277 28.57 -10.04 0.71
CA GLN A 277 27.49 -10.79 1.36
C GLN A 277 26.48 -11.37 0.35
N ILE A 278 26.42 -10.79 -0.86
CA ILE A 278 25.55 -11.26 -1.95
C ILE A 278 25.95 -12.67 -2.40
N PHE A 279 27.21 -13.06 -2.27
CA PHE A 279 27.73 -14.32 -2.84
C PHE A 279 27.91 -15.45 -1.81
N GLY A 280 27.76 -15.18 -0.52
CA GLY A 280 28.07 -16.17 0.53
C GLY A 280 27.23 -16.09 1.81
N GLY A 281 26.35 -15.08 1.96
CA GLY A 281 25.53 -14.94 3.15
C GLY A 281 24.35 -15.92 3.20
N PRO A 282 23.83 -16.28 4.39
CA PRO A 282 22.68 -17.19 4.52
C PRO A 282 21.39 -16.68 3.87
N GLN A 283 21.25 -15.35 3.73
CA GLN A 283 20.09 -14.69 3.11
C GLN A 283 20.39 -14.16 1.69
N SER A 284 21.55 -14.49 1.12
CA SER A 284 21.99 -14.06 -0.22
C SER A 284 20.96 -14.36 -1.32
N GLY A 285 20.41 -15.59 -1.32
CA GLY A 285 19.41 -16.01 -2.31
C GLY A 285 18.17 -15.12 -2.33
N TRP A 286 17.71 -14.66 -1.16
CA TRP A 286 16.56 -13.75 -1.05
C TRP A 286 16.86 -12.36 -1.60
N PHE A 287 18.07 -11.85 -1.37
CA PHE A 287 18.52 -10.59 -1.95
C PHE A 287 18.64 -10.69 -3.49
N VAL A 288 19.21 -11.79 -3.99
CA VAL A 288 19.34 -12.03 -5.44
C VAL A 288 17.96 -12.15 -6.09
N ALA A 289 17.02 -12.88 -5.47
CA ALA A 289 15.65 -12.98 -5.96
C ALA A 289 14.95 -11.61 -6.00
N GLU A 290 15.08 -10.81 -4.93
CA GLU A 290 14.56 -9.44 -4.85
C GLU A 290 15.11 -8.56 -5.99
N MET A 291 16.44 -8.52 -6.16
CA MET A 291 17.08 -7.74 -7.23
C MET A 291 16.73 -8.28 -8.62
N ALA A 292 16.61 -9.59 -8.80
CA ALA A 292 16.25 -10.18 -10.08
C ALA A 292 14.84 -9.77 -10.50
N LEU A 293 13.87 -9.78 -9.58
CA LEU A 293 12.51 -9.28 -9.83
C LEU A 293 12.53 -7.79 -10.18
N MET A 294 13.26 -6.97 -9.40
CA MET A 294 13.36 -5.53 -9.61
C MET A 294 13.96 -5.19 -10.98
N ILE A 295 15.11 -5.79 -11.31
CA ILE A 295 15.83 -5.57 -12.56
C ILE A 295 15.05 -6.11 -13.76
N SER A 296 14.40 -7.27 -13.63
CA SER A 296 13.59 -7.84 -14.72
C SER A 296 12.38 -6.97 -15.03
N GLY A 297 11.67 -6.50 -13.99
CA GLY A 297 10.56 -5.57 -14.14
C GLY A 297 10.98 -4.24 -14.76
N LEU A 298 12.14 -3.72 -14.37
CA LEU A 298 12.77 -2.53 -14.94
C LEU A 298 13.13 -2.72 -16.42
N ALA A 299 13.81 -3.82 -16.75
CA ALA A 299 14.28 -4.11 -18.10
C ALA A 299 13.15 -4.16 -19.13
N LEU A 300 11.98 -4.66 -18.74
CA LEU A 300 10.79 -4.68 -19.60
C LEU A 300 10.32 -3.26 -19.98
N LEU A 301 10.57 -2.24 -19.15
CA LEU A 301 10.16 -0.86 -19.40
C LEU A 301 11.20 -0.02 -20.13
N ILE A 302 12.43 -0.52 -20.30
CA ILE A 302 13.48 0.22 -21.03
C ILE A 302 13.02 0.54 -22.46
N PRO A 303 12.54 -0.44 -23.27
CA PRO A 303 12.06 -0.15 -24.61
C PRO A 303 10.76 0.68 -24.55
N LYS A 304 10.76 1.88 -25.17
CA LYS A 304 9.57 2.74 -25.22
C LYS A 304 8.34 2.02 -25.81
N ALA A 305 8.54 1.10 -26.75
CA ALA A 305 7.47 0.30 -27.34
C ALA A 305 6.72 -0.58 -26.33
N ASN A 306 7.41 -1.08 -25.29
CA ASN A 306 6.80 -1.93 -24.28
C ASN A 306 5.88 -1.16 -23.33
N ARG A 307 6.08 0.16 -23.19
CA ARG A 307 5.24 1.05 -22.37
C ARG A 307 3.84 1.27 -22.94
N ASN A 308 3.60 0.82 -24.16
CA ASN A 308 2.29 0.88 -24.81
C ASN A 308 1.67 -0.52 -25.00
N ARG A 309 2.36 -1.60 -24.58
CA ARG A 309 1.88 -2.98 -24.73
C ARG A 309 1.34 -3.50 -23.40
N SER A 310 0.06 -3.86 -23.36
CA SER A 310 -0.64 -4.33 -22.15
C SER A 310 0.07 -5.50 -21.47
N ARG A 311 0.57 -6.47 -22.25
CA ARG A 311 1.31 -7.63 -21.71
C ARG A 311 2.60 -7.22 -21.01
N ALA A 312 3.36 -6.31 -21.60
CA ALA A 312 4.63 -5.86 -21.03
C ALA A 312 4.41 -4.98 -19.79
N LEU A 313 3.41 -4.11 -19.83
CA LEU A 313 2.97 -3.31 -18.68
C LEU A 313 2.53 -4.19 -17.51
N PHE A 314 1.69 -5.20 -17.76
CA PHE A 314 1.22 -6.14 -16.74
C PHE A 314 2.37 -6.95 -16.13
N LEU A 315 3.24 -7.52 -16.95
CA LEU A 315 4.38 -8.30 -16.47
C LEU A 315 5.36 -7.44 -15.68
N SER A 316 5.69 -6.25 -16.18
CA SER A 316 6.57 -5.32 -15.48
C SER A 316 5.98 -4.90 -14.14
N ALA A 317 4.72 -4.46 -14.11
CA ALA A 317 4.05 -4.06 -12.88
C ALA A 317 3.98 -5.21 -11.88
N SER A 318 3.69 -6.43 -12.32
CA SER A 318 3.66 -7.63 -11.45
C SER A 318 5.04 -7.92 -10.86
N LEU A 319 6.11 -7.87 -11.66
CA LEU A 319 7.47 -8.10 -11.20
C LEU A 319 7.95 -7.02 -10.22
N LEU A 320 7.64 -5.75 -10.49
CA LEU A 320 8.02 -4.64 -9.61
C LEU A 320 7.22 -4.63 -8.30
N LEU A 321 5.94 -5.01 -8.33
CA LEU A 321 5.15 -5.24 -7.12
C LEU A 321 5.74 -6.39 -6.31
N ALA A 322 6.03 -7.54 -6.96
CA ALA A 322 6.64 -8.69 -6.29
C ALA A 322 8.00 -8.33 -5.68
N ALA A 323 8.82 -7.54 -6.38
CA ALA A 323 10.09 -7.05 -5.86
C ALA A 323 9.91 -6.15 -4.63
N GLY A 324 8.94 -5.22 -4.67
CA GLY A 324 8.61 -4.36 -3.53
C GLY A 324 8.09 -5.14 -2.32
N ILE A 325 7.18 -6.09 -2.53
CA ILE A 325 6.68 -7.01 -1.49
C ILE A 325 7.84 -7.79 -0.87
N LEU A 326 8.67 -8.42 -1.71
CA LEU A 326 9.79 -9.22 -1.25
C LEU A 326 10.81 -8.36 -0.50
N TYR A 327 11.07 -7.13 -0.95
CA TYR A 327 11.91 -6.18 -0.22
C TYR A 327 11.37 -5.90 1.19
N ARG A 328 10.06 -5.64 1.34
CA ARG A 328 9.46 -5.40 2.66
C ARG A 328 9.54 -6.64 3.57
N LEU A 329 9.27 -7.83 3.03
CA LEU A 329 9.44 -9.10 3.76
C LEU A 329 10.89 -9.37 4.14
N ASN A 330 11.82 -9.07 3.24
CA ASN A 330 13.25 -9.22 3.46
C ASN A 330 13.73 -8.32 4.59
N VAL A 331 13.28 -7.07 4.63
CA VAL A 331 13.68 -6.13 5.68
C VAL A 331 13.03 -6.51 7.02
N TYR A 332 11.73 -6.81 7.06
CA TYR A 332 11.00 -6.98 8.33
C TYR A 332 11.06 -8.38 8.93
N LEU A 333 11.22 -9.43 8.12
CA LEU A 333 11.14 -10.81 8.59
C LEU A 333 12.39 -11.62 8.22
N ILE A 334 12.73 -11.73 6.93
CA ILE A 334 13.74 -12.70 6.47
C ILE A 334 15.16 -12.26 6.86
N GLY A 335 15.44 -10.96 6.76
CA GLY A 335 16.70 -10.34 7.13
C GLY A 335 16.85 -10.13 8.63
N PHE A 336 15.75 -10.21 9.40
CA PHE A 336 15.77 -10.02 10.83
C PHE A 336 16.18 -11.31 11.56
N THR A 337 17.20 -11.20 12.40
CA THR A 337 17.70 -12.27 13.25
C THR A 337 17.83 -11.75 14.68
N PRO A 338 17.14 -12.35 15.66
CA PRO A 338 17.26 -11.96 17.06
C PRO A 338 18.70 -12.04 17.56
N ALA A 339 19.12 -11.07 18.36
CA ALA A 339 20.50 -10.98 18.85
C ALA A 339 20.84 -12.08 19.87
N VAL A 340 19.84 -12.59 20.59
CA VAL A 340 20.03 -13.56 21.70
C VAL A 340 18.96 -14.64 21.62
N GLY A 341 19.38 -15.90 21.71
CA GLY A 341 18.50 -17.07 21.82
C GLY A 341 18.18 -17.75 20.49
N PRO A 342 17.88 -19.07 20.49
CA PRO A 342 17.57 -19.84 19.29
C PRO A 342 16.10 -19.65 18.87
N TRP A 343 15.69 -18.38 18.73
CA TRP A 343 14.31 -18.06 18.35
C TRP A 343 14.09 -18.35 16.88
N HIS A 344 12.93 -18.93 16.59
CA HIS A 344 12.46 -19.16 15.24
C HIS A 344 11.02 -18.68 15.14
N TYR A 345 10.64 -18.12 14.01
CA TYR A 345 9.29 -17.71 13.73
C TYR A 345 8.85 -18.28 12.40
N PHE A 346 7.68 -18.91 12.40
CA PHE A 346 6.95 -19.27 11.19
C PHE A 346 5.48 -18.98 11.45
N PRO A 347 4.80 -18.27 10.54
CA PRO A 347 3.44 -17.82 10.77
C PRO A 347 2.49 -18.99 10.99
N SER A 348 1.63 -18.87 11.99
CA SER A 348 0.58 -19.85 12.23
C SER A 348 -0.45 -19.81 11.10
N VAL A 349 -1.17 -20.92 10.90
CA VAL A 349 -2.30 -20.95 9.95
C VAL A 349 -3.33 -19.88 10.30
N LYS A 350 -3.53 -19.59 11.60
CA LYS A 350 -4.45 -18.55 12.06
C LYS A 350 -3.96 -17.15 11.66
N GLU A 351 -2.65 -16.86 11.75
CA GLU A 351 -2.09 -15.58 11.29
C GLU A 351 -2.34 -15.37 9.79
N ILE A 352 -2.07 -16.42 9.00
CA ILE A 352 -2.26 -16.39 7.55
C ILE A 352 -3.74 -16.18 7.21
N MET A 353 -4.65 -16.87 7.90
CA MET A 353 -6.09 -16.73 7.68
C MET A 353 -6.61 -15.33 8.05
N VAL A 354 -6.06 -14.70 9.08
CA VAL A 354 -6.40 -13.31 9.43
C VAL A 354 -5.91 -12.35 8.33
N THR A 355 -4.66 -12.49 7.88
CA THR A 355 -4.08 -11.70 6.78
C THR A 355 -4.95 -11.82 5.51
N VAL A 356 -5.28 -13.05 5.11
CA VAL A 356 -6.17 -13.32 3.97
C VAL A 356 -7.56 -12.71 4.19
N GLY A 357 -8.09 -12.77 5.41
CA GLY A 357 -9.36 -12.14 5.78
C GLY A 357 -9.34 -10.62 5.65
N VAL A 358 -8.23 -9.96 5.98
CA VAL A 358 -8.06 -8.51 5.83
C VAL A 358 -8.10 -8.11 4.35
N PHE A 359 -7.34 -8.78 3.48
CA PHE A 359 -7.41 -8.54 2.03
C PHE A 359 -8.78 -8.92 1.44
N ALA A 360 -9.44 -9.96 1.95
CA ALA A 360 -10.79 -10.31 1.55
C ALA A 360 -11.80 -9.21 1.95
N LEU A 361 -11.62 -8.60 3.14
CA LEU A 361 -12.42 -7.47 3.58
C LEU A 361 -12.20 -6.25 2.66
N GLU A 362 -10.96 -5.99 2.27
CA GLU A 362 -10.61 -4.94 1.30
C GLU A 362 -11.38 -5.11 0.00
N ILE A 363 -11.29 -6.30 -0.62
CA ILE A 363 -11.96 -6.61 -1.88
C ILE A 363 -13.48 -6.52 -1.72
N ALA A 364 -14.05 -7.05 -0.63
CA ALA A 364 -15.48 -7.00 -0.37
C ALA A 364 -16.00 -5.56 -0.22
N LEU A 365 -15.29 -4.72 0.54
CA LEU A 365 -15.63 -3.31 0.74
C LEU A 365 -15.46 -2.53 -0.56
N TYR A 366 -14.39 -2.75 -1.31
CA TYR A 366 -14.18 -2.13 -2.61
C TYR A 366 -15.31 -2.47 -3.59
N LEU A 367 -15.69 -3.75 -3.70
CA LEU A 367 -16.82 -4.19 -4.52
C LEU A 367 -18.14 -3.55 -4.08
N LEU A 368 -18.36 -3.40 -2.77
CA LEU A 368 -19.56 -2.76 -2.24
C LEU A 368 -19.59 -1.27 -2.59
N PHE A 369 -18.48 -0.56 -2.41
CA PHE A 369 -18.38 0.88 -2.64
C PHE A 369 -18.46 1.22 -4.12
N VAL A 370 -17.70 0.55 -4.99
CA VAL A 370 -17.72 0.79 -6.45
C VAL A 370 -19.10 0.53 -7.05
N LYS A 371 -19.86 -0.44 -6.54
CA LYS A 371 -21.23 -0.73 -7.01
C LYS A 371 -22.27 0.26 -6.49
N LYS A 372 -22.03 0.91 -5.34
CA LYS A 372 -23.03 1.73 -4.64
C LYS A 372 -22.76 3.22 -4.70
N LEU A 373 -21.51 3.65 -4.82
CA LEU A 373 -21.08 5.06 -4.80
C LEU A 373 -20.58 5.50 -6.19
N PRO A 374 -20.71 6.81 -6.52
CA PRO A 374 -20.20 7.38 -7.77
C PRO A 374 -18.67 7.50 -7.75
N VAL A 375 -17.99 6.38 -7.95
CA VAL A 375 -16.52 6.26 -7.89
C VAL A 375 -15.91 6.16 -9.29
N MET A 376 -16.50 5.36 -10.17
CA MET A 376 -15.96 5.12 -11.51
C MET A 376 -16.26 6.31 -12.41
N HIS A 377 -15.32 6.66 -13.28
CA HIS A 377 -15.60 7.65 -14.33
C HIS A 377 -16.73 7.15 -15.24
N ALA A 378 -17.62 8.06 -15.64
CA ALA A 378 -18.70 7.75 -16.56
C ALA A 378 -18.10 7.38 -17.93
N VAL A 379 -18.35 6.15 -18.39
CA VAL A 379 -18.04 5.78 -19.78
C VAL A 379 -19.22 6.27 -20.62
N HIS A 380 -19.03 7.35 -21.36
CA HIS A 380 -19.96 7.69 -22.42
C HIS A 380 -19.78 6.65 -23.54
N PRO A 381 -20.82 5.90 -23.93
CA PRO A 381 -20.73 5.11 -25.14
C PRO A 381 -20.47 6.09 -26.28
N GLU A 382 -19.31 6.01 -26.91
CA GLU A 382 -19.10 6.68 -28.19
C GLU A 382 -20.22 6.19 -29.11
N HIS A 383 -21.00 7.14 -29.63
CA HIS A 383 -21.92 6.85 -30.72
C HIS A 383 -21.06 6.42 -31.92
N GLY A 384 -21.12 5.14 -32.25
CA GLY A 384 -20.45 4.51 -33.39
C GLY A 384 -20.78 3.04 -33.47
#